data_AF-A0A520YLZ0-F1
#
_entry.id   AF-A0A520YLZ0-F1
#
_cell.length_a   1.000
_cell.length_b   1.000
_cell.length_c   1.000
_cell.angle_alpha   90.00
_cell.angle_beta   90.00
_cell.angle_gamma   90.00
#
_symmetry.space_group_name_H-M   'P 1'
#
loop_
_entity.id
_entity.type
_entity.pdbx_description
1 polymer ?
#
loop_
_entity_poly.entity_id
_entity_poly.type
_entity_poly.pdbx_seq_one_letter_code
_entity_poly.pdbx_strand_id
1 'polypeptide(L)'
;YQGDEQMFDMVHRMRERIVTSRAFDGKRILGAILFENTLDRDISGKNSAAFLWQDKHVAPFLKVDKGLADEHDGVQLMKPIPGLDELLAKAKQRDVFGTKMRSVIKRANADGIKAITAQQFEIGKQILAAGLVPIIEPEIDINSPDKSDCETLLKAQILEQLDSLPDNQQVMLKLTLPEQANFYKDLIEHPNILRVVALSGGYKRDDANRRLAENQQMIASFSRALTEGLSAKQSDEDFDNSLDSSIESIYRASIT
;
A
#
# COMPACT_ATOMS: atom_id res chain seq x y z
N TYR A 1 12.33 -24.16 1.66
CA TYR A 1 12.62 -23.85 3.06
C TYR A 1 11.91 -24.86 3.95
N GLN A 2 12.44 -25.19 5.13
CA GLN A 2 11.88 -26.16 6.10
C GLN A 2 11.41 -25.45 7.39
N GLY A 3 10.51 -24.47 7.25
CA GLY A 3 9.94 -23.73 8.38
C GLY A 3 9.96 -22.21 8.19
N ASP A 4 9.37 -21.49 9.14
CA ASP A 4 9.08 -20.07 9.04
C ASP A 4 10.34 -19.19 9.04
N GLU A 5 11.35 -19.53 9.85
CA GLU A 5 12.60 -18.75 9.92
C GLU A 5 13.33 -18.72 8.57
N GLN A 6 13.52 -19.90 7.96
CA GLN A 6 14.13 -20.01 6.64
C GLN A 6 13.29 -19.33 5.56
N MET A 7 11.96 -19.36 5.68
CA MET A 7 11.08 -18.60 4.77
C MET A 7 11.33 -17.10 4.89
N PHE A 8 11.37 -16.57 6.11
CA PHE A 8 11.62 -15.14 6.35
C PHE A 8 13.00 -14.71 5.87
N ASP A 9 14.02 -15.54 6.04
CA ASP A 9 15.36 -15.27 5.51
C ASP A 9 15.37 -15.20 3.97
N MET A 10 14.69 -16.12 3.29
CA MET A 10 14.58 -16.11 1.84
C MET A 10 13.82 -14.87 1.34
N VAL A 11 12.73 -14.51 2.01
CA VAL A 11 11.95 -13.30 1.70
C VAL A 11 12.77 -12.04 1.96
N HIS A 12 13.57 -12.01 3.03
CA HIS A 12 14.48 -10.89 3.32
C HIS A 12 15.53 -10.74 2.23
N ARG A 13 16.22 -11.82 1.83
CA ARG A 13 17.20 -11.78 0.72
C ARG A 13 16.58 -11.29 -0.59
N MET A 14 15.36 -11.72 -0.88
CA MET A 14 14.62 -11.22 -2.06
C MET A 14 14.38 -9.71 -1.98
N ARG A 15 13.91 -9.20 -0.82
CA ARG A 15 13.67 -7.77 -0.60
C ARG A 15 14.97 -6.97 -0.66
N GLU A 16 16.02 -7.47 -0.03
CA GLU A 16 17.36 -6.88 -0.07
C GLU A 16 17.85 -6.75 -1.51
N ARG A 17 17.77 -7.81 -2.34
CA ARG A 17 18.14 -7.75 -3.76
C ARG A 17 17.34 -6.69 -4.54
N ILE A 18 16.05 -6.55 -4.27
CA ILE A 18 15.21 -5.53 -4.91
C ILE A 18 15.68 -4.13 -4.52
N VAL A 19 15.84 -3.85 -3.22
CA VAL A 19 16.13 -2.48 -2.77
C VAL A 19 17.58 -2.07 -3.00
N THR A 20 18.53 -3.02 -3.04
CA THR A 20 19.93 -2.72 -3.33
C THR A 20 20.18 -2.52 -4.83
N SER A 21 19.30 -3.03 -5.70
CA SER A 21 19.34 -2.77 -7.14
C SER A 21 19.52 -1.27 -7.45
N ARG A 22 20.32 -0.98 -8.47
CA ARG A 22 20.53 0.40 -8.96
C ARG A 22 19.26 1.04 -9.52
N ALA A 23 18.30 0.23 -9.97
CA ALA A 23 17.03 0.69 -10.50
C ALA A 23 16.11 1.24 -9.40
N PHE A 24 16.33 0.81 -8.15
CA PHE A 24 15.52 1.18 -6.99
C PHE A 24 16.10 2.46 -6.34
N ASP A 25 15.53 3.61 -6.69
CA ASP A 25 15.87 4.92 -6.13
C ASP A 25 14.65 5.86 -6.02
N GLY A 26 14.84 6.98 -5.31
CA GLY A 26 13.84 8.00 -5.03
C GLY A 26 13.36 8.82 -6.22
N LYS A 27 13.88 8.60 -7.44
CA LYS A 27 13.47 9.38 -8.62
C LYS A 27 12.13 8.92 -9.18
N ARG A 28 11.87 7.60 -9.09
CA ARG A 28 10.65 6.97 -9.62
C ARG A 28 9.86 6.22 -8.55
N ILE A 29 10.47 5.94 -7.40
CA ILE A 29 9.81 5.27 -6.27
C ILE A 29 9.82 6.24 -5.08
N LEU A 30 8.65 6.74 -4.69
CA LEU A 30 8.56 7.73 -3.61
C LEU A 30 8.53 7.10 -2.21
N GLY A 31 8.01 5.87 -2.11
CA GLY A 31 7.89 5.18 -0.83
C GLY A 31 7.85 3.66 -0.97
N ALA A 32 8.24 2.96 0.08
CA ALA A 32 8.24 1.50 0.15
C ALA A 32 7.60 1.01 1.45
N ILE A 33 6.65 0.08 1.33
CA ILE A 33 5.90 -0.47 2.46
C ILE A 33 6.59 -1.75 2.93
N LEU A 34 7.16 -1.67 4.13
CA LEU A 34 7.85 -2.75 4.82
C LEU A 34 6.86 -3.66 5.55
N PHE A 35 7.26 -4.91 5.71
CA PHE A 35 6.69 -5.77 6.75
C PHE A 35 7.48 -5.60 8.04
N GLU A 36 6.84 -5.85 9.18
CA GLU A 36 7.45 -5.76 10.51
C GLU A 36 8.76 -6.54 10.61
N ASN A 37 8.81 -7.77 10.09
CA ASN A 37 10.03 -8.57 10.08
C ASN A 37 11.18 -7.93 9.28
N THR A 38 10.89 -7.17 8.21
CA THR A 38 11.93 -6.44 7.46
C THR A 38 12.36 -5.19 8.19
N LEU A 39 11.44 -4.48 8.87
CA LEU A 39 11.82 -3.34 9.71
C LEU A 39 12.83 -3.76 10.78
N ASP A 40 12.72 -4.99 11.30
CA ASP A 40 13.62 -5.60 12.30
C ASP A 40 14.97 -6.06 11.78
N ARG A 41 15.16 -6.07 10.45
CA ARG A 41 16.38 -6.54 9.82
C ARG A 41 17.15 -5.40 9.17
N ASP A 42 18.42 -5.68 8.89
CA ASP A 42 19.31 -4.78 8.19
C ASP A 42 19.38 -5.10 6.70
N ILE A 43 19.65 -4.06 5.92
CA ILE A 43 19.95 -4.11 4.49
C ILE A 43 21.31 -3.47 4.33
N SER A 44 22.27 -4.21 3.78
CA SER A 44 23.66 -3.73 3.65
C SER A 44 24.25 -3.18 4.98
N GLY A 45 23.93 -3.82 6.11
CA GLY A 45 24.44 -3.46 7.44
C GLY A 45 23.82 -2.20 8.07
N LYS A 46 22.76 -1.64 7.47
CA LYS A 46 21.98 -0.53 8.03
C LYS A 46 20.54 -0.97 8.25
N ASN A 47 19.86 -0.40 9.26
CA ASN A 47 18.44 -0.65 9.46
C ASN A 47 17.65 -0.39 8.16
N SER A 48 16.71 -1.29 7.83
CA SER A 48 15.97 -1.23 6.56
C SER A 48 15.27 0.11 6.28
N ALA A 49 14.66 0.74 7.29
CA ALA A 49 13.98 2.03 7.10
C ALA A 49 15.00 3.16 6.85
N ALA A 50 16.09 3.17 7.62
CA ALA A 50 17.17 4.13 7.43
C ALA A 50 17.87 3.97 6.07
N PHE A 51 18.07 2.74 5.59
CA PHE A 51 18.63 2.49 4.25
C PHE A 51 17.73 3.02 3.13
N LEU A 52 16.42 2.78 3.22
CA LEU A 52 15.47 3.32 2.25
C LEU A 52 15.54 4.86 2.19
N TRP A 53 15.54 5.52 3.35
CA TRP A 53 15.55 6.98 3.37
C TRP A 53 16.90 7.58 2.98
N GLN A 54 17.98 7.18 3.66
CA GLN A 54 19.28 7.84 3.56
C GLN A 54 20.04 7.48 2.28
N ASP A 55 19.93 6.22 1.83
CA ASP A 55 20.70 5.73 0.68
C ASP A 55 19.86 5.74 -0.59
N LYS A 56 18.57 5.41 -0.48
CA LYS A 56 17.67 5.32 -1.65
C LYS A 56 16.78 6.54 -1.84
N HIS A 57 16.65 7.44 -0.88
CA HIS A 57 15.72 8.58 -0.92
C HIS A 57 14.25 8.14 -1.12
N VAL A 58 13.87 7.02 -0.51
CA VAL A 58 12.55 6.40 -0.57
C VAL A 58 11.93 6.43 0.82
N ALA A 59 10.72 6.98 0.97
CA ALA A 59 10.05 7.06 2.27
C ALA A 59 9.65 5.66 2.80
N PRO A 60 10.09 5.26 4.00
CA PRO A 60 9.72 3.97 4.58
C PRO A 60 8.31 4.02 5.19
N PHE A 61 7.47 3.05 4.82
CA PHE A 61 6.17 2.80 5.44
C PHE A 61 6.16 1.44 6.12
N LEU A 62 5.29 1.23 7.12
CA LEU A 62 5.14 -0.05 7.80
C LEU A 62 3.72 -0.62 7.66
N LYS A 63 3.61 -1.88 7.22
CA LYS A 63 2.36 -2.63 7.29
C LYS A 63 2.03 -2.97 8.75
N VAL A 64 0.85 -2.57 9.24
CA VAL A 64 0.45 -2.78 10.65
C VAL A 64 -0.70 -3.77 10.85
N ASP A 65 -1.51 -4.07 9.82
CA ASP A 65 -2.60 -5.06 9.94
C ASP A 65 -2.08 -6.48 10.23
N LYS A 66 -2.85 -7.22 11.03
CA LYS A 66 -2.58 -8.63 11.39
C LYS A 66 -3.43 -9.61 10.57
N GLY A 67 -3.77 -9.21 9.35
CA GLY A 67 -4.63 -9.96 8.44
C GLY A 67 -6.11 -9.66 8.60
N LEU A 68 -6.93 -10.45 7.90
CA LEU A 68 -8.37 -10.24 7.77
C LEU A 68 -9.16 -11.19 8.66
N ALA A 69 -10.28 -10.71 9.19
CA ALA A 69 -11.31 -11.53 9.79
C ALA A 69 -12.07 -12.35 8.72
N ASP A 70 -12.92 -13.25 9.17
CA ASP A 70 -13.81 -13.99 8.29
C ASP A 70 -14.79 -13.04 7.59
N GLU A 71 -15.26 -13.46 6.41
CA GLU A 71 -16.20 -12.65 5.64
C GLU A 71 -17.54 -12.55 6.35
N HIS A 72 -18.02 -11.31 6.51
CA HIS A 72 -19.34 -10.99 7.04
C HIS A 72 -19.86 -9.76 6.30
N ASP A 73 -21.16 -9.72 5.98
CA ASP A 73 -21.78 -8.61 5.23
C ASP A 73 -21.02 -8.23 3.96
N GLY A 74 -20.51 -9.22 3.22
CA GLY A 74 -19.79 -8.98 1.97
C GLY A 74 -18.44 -8.26 2.12
N VAL A 75 -17.88 -8.20 3.33
CA VAL A 75 -16.58 -7.60 3.62
C VAL A 75 -15.75 -8.47 4.55
N GLN A 76 -14.45 -8.22 4.58
CA GLN A 76 -13.51 -8.79 5.53
C GLN A 76 -12.80 -7.65 6.27
N LEU A 77 -13.22 -7.41 7.50
CA LEU A 77 -12.59 -6.46 8.42
C LEU A 77 -11.15 -6.88 8.73
N MET A 78 -10.35 -5.95 9.24
CA MET A 78 -9.06 -6.29 9.83
C MET A 78 -9.27 -7.05 11.13
N LYS A 79 -8.41 -8.05 11.39
CA LYS A 79 -8.29 -8.63 12.72
C LYS A 79 -7.85 -7.56 13.73
N PRO A 80 -8.22 -7.70 15.02
CA PRO A 80 -7.67 -6.85 16.07
C PRO A 80 -6.15 -6.78 15.99
N ILE A 81 -5.59 -5.59 16.26
CA ILE A 81 -4.14 -5.33 16.23
C ILE A 81 -3.68 -5.12 17.68
N PRO A 82 -3.53 -6.19 18.48
CA PRO A 82 -3.02 -6.04 19.84
C PRO A 82 -1.60 -5.47 19.78
N GLY A 83 -1.31 -4.52 20.66
CA GLY A 83 -0.01 -3.85 20.73
C GLY A 83 0.26 -2.85 19.61
N LEU A 84 -0.79 -2.25 19.03
CA LEU A 84 -0.63 -1.25 17.96
C LEU A 84 0.18 -0.04 18.45
N ASP A 85 -0.05 0.47 19.66
CA ASP A 85 0.67 1.64 20.19
C ASP A 85 2.17 1.38 20.31
N GLU A 86 2.58 0.19 20.80
CA GLU A 86 3.98 -0.22 20.88
C GLU A 86 4.60 -0.34 19.49
N LEU A 87 3.85 -0.87 18.51
CA LEU A 87 4.31 -0.98 17.13
C LEU A 87 4.51 0.39 16.48
N LEU A 88 3.60 1.35 16.72
CA LEU A 88 3.71 2.73 16.22
C LEU A 88 4.88 3.46 16.87
N ALA A 89 5.09 3.29 18.18
CA ALA A 89 6.25 3.84 18.88
C ALA A 89 7.57 3.31 18.30
N LYS A 90 7.66 2.00 18.07
CA LYS A 90 8.80 1.36 17.41
C LYS A 90 9.03 1.88 15.99
N ALA A 91 7.97 2.04 15.19
CA ALA A 91 8.06 2.57 13.84
C ALA A 91 8.61 3.99 13.84
N LYS A 92 8.11 4.85 14.72
CA LYS A 92 8.59 6.23 14.89
C LYS A 92 10.05 6.30 15.33
N GLN A 93 10.47 5.45 16.26
CA GLN A 93 11.88 5.35 16.70
C GLN A 93 12.84 4.92 15.59
N ARG A 94 12.34 4.28 14.52
CA ARG A 94 13.12 3.84 13.36
C ARG A 94 12.91 4.75 12.14
N ASP A 95 12.43 5.97 12.35
CA ASP A 95 12.20 6.97 11.30
C ASP A 95 11.28 6.48 10.16
N VAL A 96 10.33 5.60 10.49
CA VAL A 96 9.24 5.24 9.57
C VAL A 96 8.36 6.48 9.35
N PHE A 97 8.05 6.79 8.11
CA PHE A 97 7.24 7.96 7.74
C PHE A 97 5.74 7.73 7.97
N GLY A 98 5.27 6.53 7.64
CA GLY A 98 3.85 6.21 7.69
C GLY A 98 3.56 4.72 7.81
N THR A 99 2.30 4.38 7.80
CA THR A 99 1.84 2.99 7.93
C THR A 99 0.90 2.62 6.80
N LYS A 100 0.55 1.34 6.74
CA LYS A 100 -0.46 0.83 5.82
C LYS A 100 -1.24 -0.32 6.45
N MET A 101 -2.55 -0.38 6.21
CA MET A 101 -3.40 -1.46 6.73
C MET A 101 -4.52 -1.85 5.76
N ARG A 102 -4.76 -3.15 5.60
CA ARG A 102 -5.63 -3.73 4.56
C ARG A 102 -6.93 -4.28 5.12
N SER A 103 -8.05 -3.90 4.52
CA SER A 103 -9.32 -4.62 4.60
C SER A 103 -9.81 -4.98 3.19
N VAL A 104 -10.82 -5.83 3.06
CA VAL A 104 -11.32 -6.28 1.75
C VAL A 104 -12.84 -6.17 1.64
N ILE A 105 -13.33 -5.65 0.52
CA ILE A 105 -14.73 -5.59 0.12
C ILE A 105 -14.95 -6.61 -1.00
N LYS A 106 -15.93 -7.50 -0.81
CA LYS A 106 -16.29 -8.55 -1.76
C LYS A 106 -17.60 -8.23 -2.50
N ARG A 107 -18.56 -7.61 -1.81
CA ARG A 107 -19.92 -7.32 -2.31
C ARG A 107 -20.36 -5.92 -1.96
N ALA A 108 -21.33 -5.40 -2.73
CA ALA A 108 -21.94 -4.09 -2.51
C ALA A 108 -22.96 -4.15 -1.36
N ASN A 109 -22.43 -4.30 -0.15
CA ASN A 109 -23.21 -4.27 1.09
C ASN A 109 -22.92 -2.94 1.81
N ALA A 110 -23.94 -2.11 1.97
CA ALA A 110 -23.79 -0.77 2.54
C ALA A 110 -23.30 -0.81 4.00
N ASP A 111 -23.84 -1.70 4.82
CA ASP A 111 -23.46 -1.82 6.24
C ASP A 111 -22.03 -2.37 6.39
N GLY A 112 -21.67 -3.37 5.60
CA GLY A 112 -20.32 -3.92 5.56
C GLY A 112 -19.27 -2.90 5.13
N ILE A 113 -19.53 -2.15 4.05
CA ILE A 113 -18.62 -1.11 3.56
C ILE A 113 -18.49 0.05 4.56
N LYS A 114 -19.60 0.45 5.20
CA LYS A 114 -19.58 1.43 6.29
C LYS A 114 -18.71 0.95 7.46
N ALA A 115 -18.87 -0.30 7.89
CA ALA A 115 -18.08 -0.87 8.96
C ALA A 115 -16.58 -0.95 8.61
N ILE A 116 -16.24 -1.34 7.38
CA ILE A 116 -14.84 -1.38 6.91
C ILE A 116 -14.20 0.01 6.94
N THR A 117 -14.92 1.00 6.44
CA THR A 117 -14.42 2.36 6.32
C THR A 117 -14.28 3.00 7.70
N ALA A 118 -15.25 2.78 8.59
CA ALA A 118 -15.16 3.23 9.98
C ALA A 118 -13.95 2.61 10.71
N GLN A 119 -13.75 1.29 10.61
CA GLN A 119 -12.61 0.61 11.23
C GLN A 119 -11.27 1.16 10.70
N GLN A 120 -11.17 1.36 9.39
CA GLN A 120 -9.97 1.92 8.77
C GLN A 120 -9.67 3.34 9.31
N PHE A 121 -10.66 4.22 9.37
CA PHE A 121 -10.43 5.58 9.85
C PHE A 121 -10.23 5.68 11.36
N GLU A 122 -10.84 4.81 12.17
CA GLU A 122 -10.59 4.71 13.60
C GLU A 122 -9.11 4.40 13.88
N ILE A 123 -8.58 3.36 13.24
CA ILE A 123 -7.17 3.00 13.35
C ILE A 123 -6.29 4.11 12.73
N GLY A 124 -6.72 4.71 11.62
CA GLY A 124 -6.02 5.83 10.98
C GLY A 124 -5.83 7.02 11.93
N LYS A 125 -6.85 7.37 12.71
CA LYS A 125 -6.79 8.43 13.73
C LYS A 125 -5.79 8.10 14.84
N GLN A 126 -5.72 6.85 15.29
CA GLN A 126 -4.70 6.39 16.25
C GLN A 126 -3.28 6.54 15.68
N ILE A 127 -3.08 6.22 14.40
CA ILE A 127 -1.79 6.35 13.72
C ILE A 127 -1.38 7.81 13.57
N LEU A 128 -2.33 8.68 13.18
CA LEU A 128 -2.11 10.13 13.14
C LEU A 128 -1.71 10.69 14.50
N ALA A 129 -2.35 10.24 15.59
CA ALA A 129 -2.01 10.65 16.94
C ALA A 129 -0.58 10.24 17.35
N ALA A 130 -0.05 9.13 16.81
CA ALA A 130 1.35 8.74 16.99
C ALA A 130 2.34 9.61 16.17
N GLY A 131 1.83 10.42 15.23
CA GLY A 131 2.63 11.27 14.34
C GLY A 131 3.13 10.56 13.08
N LEU A 132 2.41 9.54 12.62
CA LEU A 132 2.70 8.79 11.39
C LEU A 132 1.56 9.01 10.38
N VAL A 133 1.86 8.92 9.08
CA VAL A 133 0.82 9.05 8.03
C VAL A 133 0.18 7.69 7.74
N PRO A 134 -1.13 7.48 7.95
CA PRO A 134 -1.79 6.22 7.62
C PRO A 134 -2.13 6.14 6.12
N ILE A 135 -1.81 4.99 5.50
CA ILE A 135 -2.39 4.55 4.23
C ILE A 135 -3.60 3.66 4.55
N ILE A 136 -4.79 4.17 4.27
CA ILE A 136 -6.08 3.47 4.36
C ILE A 136 -6.26 2.60 3.11
N GLU A 137 -6.34 1.27 3.25
CA GLU A 137 -6.50 0.34 2.11
C GLU A 137 -7.76 -0.56 2.23
N PRO A 138 -8.96 0.00 1.96
CA PRO A 138 -10.18 -0.77 1.74
C PRO A 138 -10.18 -1.32 0.30
N GLU A 139 -9.58 -2.48 0.09
CA GLU A 139 -9.48 -3.11 -1.23
C GLU A 139 -10.82 -3.67 -1.68
N ILE A 140 -11.33 -3.23 -2.83
CA ILE A 140 -12.44 -3.91 -3.53
C ILE A 140 -11.85 -5.03 -4.37
N ASP A 141 -12.37 -6.25 -4.23
CA ASP A 141 -11.97 -7.38 -5.08
C ASP A 141 -12.28 -7.08 -6.55
N ILE A 142 -11.26 -7.21 -7.41
CA ILE A 142 -11.42 -6.95 -8.86
C ILE A 142 -12.40 -7.91 -9.54
N ASN A 143 -12.74 -9.03 -8.89
CA ASN A 143 -13.71 -10.02 -9.38
C ASN A 143 -15.09 -9.88 -8.73
N SER A 144 -15.31 -8.85 -7.91
CA SER A 144 -16.64 -8.55 -7.37
C SER A 144 -17.63 -8.36 -8.53
N PRO A 145 -18.77 -9.06 -8.55
CA PRO A 145 -19.78 -8.91 -9.60
C PRO A 145 -20.49 -7.54 -9.56
N ASP A 146 -20.36 -6.85 -8.43
CA ASP A 146 -20.97 -5.58 -8.05
C ASP A 146 -19.88 -4.51 -7.77
N LYS A 147 -18.73 -4.61 -8.44
CA LYS A 147 -17.56 -3.75 -8.20
C LYS A 147 -17.87 -2.25 -8.32
N SER A 148 -18.60 -1.83 -9.35
CA SER A 148 -19.00 -0.42 -9.54
C SER A 148 -19.89 0.10 -8.39
N ASP A 149 -20.75 -0.76 -7.85
CA ASP A 149 -21.62 -0.38 -6.73
C ASP A 149 -20.80 -0.32 -5.42
N CYS A 150 -19.84 -1.25 -5.24
CA CYS A 150 -18.87 -1.18 -4.14
C CYS A 150 -18.06 0.12 -4.16
N GLU A 151 -17.59 0.54 -5.34
CA GLU A 151 -16.83 1.79 -5.54
C GLU A 151 -17.66 3.00 -5.11
N THR A 152 -18.93 3.04 -5.53
CA THR A 152 -19.87 4.12 -5.18
C THR A 152 -20.11 4.22 -3.68
N LEU A 153 -20.43 3.09 -3.05
CA LEU A 153 -20.65 3.03 -1.59
C LEU A 153 -19.37 3.39 -0.82
N LEU A 154 -18.22 2.86 -1.25
CA LEU A 154 -16.94 3.12 -0.61
C LEU A 154 -16.54 4.58 -0.71
N LYS A 155 -16.62 5.18 -1.91
CA LYS A 155 -16.28 6.60 -2.12
C LYS A 155 -17.13 7.51 -1.22
N ALA A 156 -18.43 7.26 -1.14
CA ALA A 156 -19.33 8.03 -0.28
C ALA A 156 -18.94 7.92 1.20
N GLN A 157 -18.64 6.71 1.68
CA GLN A 157 -18.21 6.49 3.06
C GLN A 157 -16.83 7.10 3.37
N ILE A 158 -15.90 7.09 2.41
CA ILE A 158 -14.60 7.73 2.58
C ILE A 158 -14.77 9.25 2.68
N LEU A 159 -15.58 9.87 1.81
CA LEU A 159 -15.85 11.31 1.88
C LEU A 159 -16.42 11.72 3.25
N GLU A 160 -17.41 10.98 3.75
CA GLU A 160 -17.99 11.24 5.09
C GLU A 160 -16.94 11.16 6.21
N GLN A 161 -16.01 10.20 6.14
CA GLN A 161 -14.92 10.12 7.10
C GLN A 161 -13.89 11.25 6.96
N LEU A 162 -13.57 11.64 5.72
CA LEU A 162 -12.63 12.73 5.44
C LEU A 162 -13.18 14.08 5.92
N ASP A 163 -14.46 14.35 5.69
CA ASP A 163 -15.16 15.56 6.17
C ASP A 163 -15.18 15.63 7.71
N SER A 164 -15.00 14.49 8.39
CA SER A 164 -14.91 14.41 9.85
C SER A 164 -13.49 14.61 10.40
N LEU A 165 -12.46 14.61 9.55
CA LEU A 165 -11.08 14.81 9.96
C LEU A 165 -10.78 16.31 10.15
N PRO A 166 -10.06 16.71 11.21
CA PRO A 166 -9.59 18.07 11.36
C PRO A 166 -8.70 18.52 10.19
N ASP A 167 -8.81 19.76 9.73
CA ASP A 167 -8.10 20.32 8.56
C ASP A 167 -6.58 20.16 8.58
N ASN A 168 -5.96 19.96 9.75
CA ASN A 168 -4.52 19.74 9.91
C ASN A 168 -4.10 18.27 9.88
N GLN A 169 -5.03 17.35 9.64
CA GLN A 169 -4.77 15.92 9.55
C GLN A 169 -4.99 15.43 8.12
N GLN A 170 -3.96 14.82 7.54
CA GLN A 170 -4.03 14.23 6.22
C GLN A 170 -3.76 12.73 6.25
N VAL A 171 -4.52 11.98 5.47
CA VAL A 171 -4.32 10.55 5.25
C VAL A 171 -3.93 10.28 3.81
N MET A 172 -3.38 9.08 3.56
CA MET A 172 -3.24 8.56 2.21
C MET A 172 -4.29 7.47 1.98
N LEU A 173 -4.78 7.35 0.75
CA LEU A 173 -5.67 6.26 0.36
C LEU A 173 -4.95 5.30 -0.56
N LYS A 174 -5.18 4.01 -0.39
CA LYS A 174 -4.80 2.97 -1.34
C LYS A 174 -6.02 2.21 -1.82
N LEU A 175 -6.41 2.45 -3.06
CA LEU A 175 -7.69 1.97 -3.60
C LEU A 175 -7.47 1.03 -4.78
N THR A 176 -8.44 0.15 -5.00
CA THR A 176 -8.52 -0.63 -6.24
C THR A 176 -8.74 0.31 -7.41
N LEU A 177 -8.09 0.05 -8.55
CA LEU A 177 -8.31 0.79 -9.80
C LEU A 177 -9.81 0.76 -10.17
N PRO A 178 -10.46 1.92 -10.35
CA PRO A 178 -11.91 1.98 -10.52
C PRO A 178 -12.36 1.41 -11.88
N GLU A 179 -13.64 1.07 -12.01
CA GLU A 179 -14.21 0.73 -13.34
C GLU A 179 -14.37 1.97 -14.23
N GLN A 180 -14.75 3.11 -13.64
CA GLN A 180 -14.83 4.38 -14.35
C GLN A 180 -13.53 5.17 -14.17
N ALA A 181 -12.94 5.62 -15.28
CA ALA A 181 -11.78 6.52 -15.27
C ALA A 181 -12.07 7.79 -14.45
N ASN A 182 -11.11 8.18 -13.61
CA ASN A 182 -11.19 9.34 -12.71
C ASN A 182 -12.34 9.30 -11.68
N PHE A 183 -12.90 8.13 -11.39
CA PHE A 183 -14.00 7.99 -10.42
C PHE A 183 -13.69 8.59 -9.05
N TYR A 184 -12.43 8.47 -8.60
CA TYR A 184 -11.96 8.98 -7.30
C TYR A 184 -11.43 10.43 -7.33
N LYS A 185 -11.69 11.20 -8.40
CA LYS A 185 -11.19 12.59 -8.51
C LYS A 185 -11.53 13.46 -7.29
N ASP A 186 -12.77 13.39 -6.80
CA ASP A 186 -13.18 14.16 -5.63
C ASP A 186 -12.43 13.77 -4.34
N LEU A 187 -11.97 12.51 -4.23
CA LEU A 187 -11.10 12.09 -3.12
C LEU A 187 -9.69 12.66 -3.28
N ILE A 188 -9.16 12.68 -4.51
CA ILE A 188 -7.82 13.22 -4.79
C ILE A 188 -7.76 14.72 -4.48
N GLU A 189 -8.83 15.46 -4.77
CA GLU A 189 -8.93 16.91 -4.57
C GLU A 189 -9.27 17.30 -3.12
N HIS A 190 -9.58 16.33 -2.25
CA HIS A 190 -9.98 16.59 -0.87
C HIS A 190 -8.80 17.12 -0.02
N PRO A 191 -8.97 18.19 0.79
CA PRO A 191 -7.87 18.81 1.55
C PRO A 191 -7.17 17.87 2.55
N ASN A 192 -7.93 16.96 3.18
CA ASN A 192 -7.40 15.95 4.10
C ASN A 192 -6.75 14.73 3.40
N ILE A 193 -6.55 14.77 2.08
CA ILE A 193 -5.85 13.72 1.33
C ILE A 193 -4.44 14.20 0.96
N LEU A 194 -3.44 13.47 1.44
CA LEU A 194 -2.05 13.69 1.06
C LEU A 194 -1.74 13.10 -0.32
N ARG A 195 -2.23 11.88 -0.57
CA ARG A 195 -2.07 11.17 -1.84
C ARG A 195 -3.04 10.00 -1.96
N VAL A 196 -3.46 9.72 -3.20
CA VAL A 196 -4.16 8.48 -3.55
C VAL A 196 -3.21 7.59 -4.35
N VAL A 197 -3.07 6.34 -3.91
CA VAL A 197 -2.26 5.33 -4.57
C VAL A 197 -3.12 4.12 -4.98
N ALA A 198 -2.72 3.38 -6.00
CA ALA A 198 -3.47 2.25 -6.53
C ALA A 198 -2.82 0.90 -6.15
N LEU A 199 -3.64 -0.05 -5.71
CA LEU A 199 -3.24 -1.46 -5.71
C LEU A 199 -3.53 -2.09 -7.08
N SER A 200 -2.72 -3.08 -7.49
CA SER A 200 -2.97 -3.78 -8.76
C SER A 200 -4.10 -4.81 -8.65
N GLY A 201 -4.45 -5.27 -7.43
CA GLY A 201 -5.65 -6.07 -7.15
C GLY A 201 -5.69 -7.47 -7.76
N GLY A 202 -4.66 -7.88 -8.50
CA GLY A 202 -4.65 -9.12 -9.28
C GLY A 202 -4.56 -8.91 -10.79
N TYR A 203 -4.69 -7.67 -11.28
CA TYR A 203 -4.33 -7.34 -12.67
C TYR A 203 -2.84 -7.58 -12.91
N LYS A 204 -2.52 -8.03 -14.12
CA LYS A 204 -1.14 -8.04 -14.63
C LYS A 204 -0.60 -6.61 -14.70
N ARG A 205 0.73 -6.46 -14.68
CA ARG A 205 1.36 -5.14 -14.71
C ARG A 205 0.85 -4.25 -15.85
N ASP A 206 0.77 -4.77 -17.07
CA ASP A 206 0.35 -3.97 -18.24
C ASP A 206 -1.11 -3.49 -18.13
N ASP A 207 -2.02 -4.36 -17.68
CA ASP A 207 -3.43 -4.01 -17.46
C ASP A 207 -3.59 -2.99 -16.32
N ALA A 208 -2.84 -3.18 -15.24
CA ALA A 208 -2.84 -2.26 -14.10
C ALA A 208 -2.28 -0.88 -14.51
N ASN A 209 -1.20 -0.84 -15.30
CA ASN A 209 -0.62 0.38 -15.82
C ASN A 209 -1.59 1.12 -16.75
N ARG A 210 -2.25 0.40 -17.68
CA ARG A 210 -3.24 1.02 -18.58
C ARG A 210 -4.39 1.65 -17.80
N ARG A 211 -4.99 0.91 -16.87
CA ARG A 211 -6.07 1.43 -16.00
C ARG A 211 -5.59 2.59 -15.12
N LEU A 212 -4.36 2.52 -14.59
CA LEU A 212 -3.79 3.60 -13.78
C LEU A 212 -3.63 4.88 -14.60
N ALA A 213 -3.14 4.80 -15.83
CA ALA A 213 -2.94 5.95 -16.71
C ALA A 213 -4.25 6.69 -17.08
N GLU A 214 -5.40 6.05 -16.89
CA GLU A 214 -6.72 6.65 -17.08
C GLU A 214 -7.20 7.46 -15.85
N ASN A 215 -6.46 7.39 -14.72
CA ASN A 215 -6.78 8.02 -13.45
C ASN A 215 -5.73 9.09 -13.07
N GLN A 216 -6.04 10.34 -13.42
CA GLN A 216 -5.15 11.49 -13.26
C GLN A 216 -4.72 11.67 -11.80
N GLN A 217 -3.45 11.94 -11.57
CA GLN A 217 -2.85 12.16 -10.24
C GLN A 217 -2.88 10.97 -9.26
N MET A 218 -3.41 9.80 -9.68
CA MET A 218 -3.31 8.56 -8.92
C MET A 218 -1.98 7.85 -9.25
N ILE A 219 -1.23 7.44 -8.23
CA ILE A 219 0.08 6.79 -8.44
C ILE A 219 0.05 5.29 -8.06
N ALA A 220 0.95 4.48 -8.59
CA ALA A 220 0.99 3.06 -8.25
C ALA A 220 1.50 2.78 -6.82
N SER A 221 0.95 1.74 -6.19
CA SER A 221 1.48 1.07 -5.00
C SER A 221 1.40 -0.45 -5.19
N PHE A 222 2.20 -0.94 -6.14
CA PHE A 222 2.17 -2.33 -6.58
C PHE A 222 3.18 -3.20 -5.82
N SER A 223 2.79 -4.44 -5.52
CA SER A 223 3.69 -5.47 -4.99
C SER A 223 3.99 -6.51 -6.07
N ARG A 224 3.11 -7.50 -6.27
CA ARG A 224 3.29 -8.58 -7.24
C ARG A 224 3.48 -8.08 -8.67
N ALA A 225 2.74 -7.05 -9.08
CA ALA A 225 2.88 -6.49 -10.43
C ALA A 225 4.24 -5.81 -10.65
N LEU A 226 4.88 -5.26 -9.61
CA LEU A 226 6.26 -4.75 -9.70
C LEU A 226 7.25 -5.90 -9.91
N THR A 227 7.08 -7.01 -9.18
CA THR A 227 8.02 -8.14 -9.18
C THR A 227 7.71 -9.21 -10.23
N GLU A 228 6.65 -9.05 -11.02
CA GLU A 228 6.25 -10.00 -12.06
C GLU A 228 7.37 -10.12 -13.11
N GLY A 229 7.82 -11.35 -13.34
CA GLY A 229 8.93 -11.67 -14.24
C GLY A 229 10.30 -11.75 -13.55
N LEU A 230 10.42 -11.31 -12.29
CA LEU A 230 11.67 -11.40 -11.53
C LEU A 230 11.86 -12.81 -10.95
N SER A 231 13.11 -13.28 -10.93
CA SER A 231 13.46 -14.61 -10.45
C SER A 231 14.82 -14.65 -9.76
N ALA A 232 14.94 -15.52 -8.76
CA ALA A 232 16.20 -15.82 -8.09
C ALA A 232 17.26 -16.44 -9.02
N LYS A 233 16.85 -16.96 -10.19
CA LYS A 233 17.74 -17.59 -11.17
C LYS A 233 18.33 -16.61 -12.19
N GLN A 234 17.84 -15.38 -12.25
CA GLN A 234 18.38 -14.36 -13.16
C GLN A 234 19.78 -13.95 -12.70
N SER A 235 20.64 -13.62 -13.66
CA SER A 235 21.85 -12.86 -13.38
C SER A 235 21.50 -11.52 -12.74
N ASP A 236 22.44 -10.89 -12.03
CA ASP A 236 22.19 -9.59 -11.41
C ASP A 236 21.90 -8.50 -12.46
N GLU A 237 22.54 -8.58 -13.63
CA GLU A 237 22.28 -7.66 -14.74
C GLU A 237 20.87 -7.83 -15.32
N ASP A 238 20.44 -9.07 -15.60
CA ASP A 238 19.10 -9.33 -16.13
C ASP A 238 18.02 -8.95 -15.12
N PHE A 239 18.27 -9.19 -13.83
CA PHE A 239 17.37 -8.81 -12.75
C PHE A 239 17.22 -7.29 -12.67
N ASP A 240 18.34 -6.56 -12.65
CA ASP A 240 18.35 -5.09 -12.61
C ASP A 240 17.61 -4.49 -13.82
N ASN A 241 17.89 -4.97 -15.02
CA ASN A 241 17.26 -4.48 -16.25
C ASN A 241 15.75 -4.77 -16.29
N SER A 242 15.34 -5.94 -15.79
CA SER A 242 13.92 -6.31 -15.69
C SER A 242 13.18 -5.45 -14.66
N LEU A 243 13.82 -5.19 -13.51
CA LEU A 243 13.27 -4.34 -12.46
C LEU A 243 13.17 -2.89 -12.94
N ASP A 244 14.21 -2.36 -13.59
CA ASP A 244 14.22 -1.02 -14.17
C ASP A 244 13.09 -0.80 -15.17
N SER A 245 12.93 -1.74 -16.11
CA SER A 245 11.84 -1.71 -17.10
C SER A 245 10.46 -1.74 -16.44
N SER A 246 10.31 -2.55 -15.38
CA SER A 246 9.07 -2.63 -14.61
C SER A 246 8.77 -1.29 -13.90
N ILE A 247 9.77 -0.72 -13.22
CA ILE A 247 9.67 0.58 -12.54
C ILE A 247 9.33 1.69 -13.54
N GLU A 248 10.02 1.75 -14.69
CA GLU A 248 9.78 2.75 -15.72
C GLU A 248 8.34 2.70 -16.24
N SER A 249 7.84 1.51 -16.58
CA SER A 249 6.46 1.35 -17.07
C SER A 249 5.41 1.82 -16.05
N ILE A 250 5.62 1.49 -14.77
CA ILE A 250 4.73 1.87 -13.67
C ILE A 250 4.81 3.37 -13.40
N TYR A 251 6.02 3.94 -13.43
CA TYR A 251 6.26 5.37 -13.27
C TYR A 251 5.54 6.17 -14.35
N ARG A 252 5.66 5.78 -15.62
CA ARG A 252 4.98 6.45 -16.74
C ARG A 252 3.46 6.46 -16.59
N ALA A 253 2.87 5.37 -16.13
CA ALA A 253 1.44 5.32 -15.83
C ALA A 253 1.06 6.20 -14.63
N SER A 254 1.93 6.31 -13.63
CA SER A 254 1.68 7.05 -12.39
C SER A 254 1.79 8.57 -12.53
N ILE A 255 2.49 9.09 -13.54
CA ILE A 255 2.69 10.54 -13.72
C ILE A 255 1.68 11.19 -14.68
N THR A 256 0.60 10.45 -15.00
CA THR A 256 -0.45 10.94 -15.90
C THR A 256 -1.40 11.92 -15.25
#